data_AF-A0A9N8ELU0-F1
#
_entry.id   AF-A0A9N8ELU0-F1
#
_cell.length_a   1.000
_cell.length_b   1.000
_cell.length_c   1.000
_cell.angle_alpha   90.00
_cell.angle_beta   90.00
_cell.angle_gamma   90.00
#
_symmetry.space_group_name_H-M   'P 1'
#
loop_
_entity.id
_entity.type
_entity.pdbx_description
1 polymer ?
#
loop_
_entity_poly.entity_id
_entity_poly.type
_entity_poly.pdbx_seq_one_letter_code
_entity_poly.pdbx_strand_id
1 'polypeptide(L)'
;MAHAPPEPTPVPTPQPSPGPTPMPSLPPSPRPTKVPTLRPTPGPSENPTLQPSFTPSESPSDMACSLLFASVEAIYYVVFLQDAAAASDLDLEDSFTSADAAIEKEACDPVVLDATVQGRMTQRRLQGTTGNTVAIIVESLQVNNDFMFQINAAKTNFLSAFNAHPAMQRNSLEAVDIVTSLPTPSPT
;
A
#
# COMPACT_ATOMS: atom_id res chain seq x y z
N MET A 1 91.85 -32.33 13.25
CA MET A 1 90.88 -31.21 13.22
C MET A 1 89.88 -31.52 12.12
N ALA A 2 88.65 -31.84 12.49
CA ALA A 2 87.59 -32.27 11.59
C ALA A 2 86.36 -31.39 11.84
N HIS A 3 85.80 -30.81 10.79
CA HIS A 3 84.49 -30.18 10.78
C HIS A 3 83.73 -30.68 9.54
N ALA A 4 82.60 -31.34 9.76
CA ALA A 4 81.60 -31.66 8.75
C ALA A 4 80.38 -30.74 8.97
N PRO A 5 79.71 -30.24 7.91
CA PRO A 5 78.57 -29.34 8.01
C PRO A 5 77.22 -30.09 8.19
N PRO A 6 76.17 -29.42 8.72
CA PRO A 6 74.90 -30.04 9.11
C PRO A 6 73.94 -30.34 7.95
N GLU A 7 73.14 -31.39 8.14
CA GLU A 7 72.10 -31.92 7.23
C GLU A 7 70.86 -31.01 7.10
N PRO A 8 70.19 -30.99 5.93
CA PRO A 8 68.83 -30.48 5.78
C PRO A 8 67.77 -31.61 5.83
N THR A 9 66.64 -31.33 6.47
CA THR A 9 65.46 -32.24 6.51
C THR A 9 64.41 -31.77 5.50
N PRO A 10 63.92 -32.61 4.57
CA PRO A 10 62.73 -32.31 3.78
C PRO A 10 61.49 -33.08 4.28
N VAL A 11 60.41 -32.35 4.56
CA VAL A 11 59.06 -32.88 4.82
C VAL A 11 58.31 -33.01 3.49
N PRO A 12 57.61 -34.12 3.20
CA PRO A 12 56.85 -34.28 1.94
C PRO A 12 55.40 -33.80 2.06
N THR A 13 54.91 -33.06 1.05
CA THR A 13 53.47 -32.87 0.77
C THR A 13 53.06 -33.72 -0.44
N PRO A 14 52.02 -34.56 -0.36
CA PRO A 14 51.49 -35.28 -1.51
C PRO A 14 50.49 -34.46 -2.36
N GLN A 15 50.70 -34.60 -3.66
CA GLN A 15 49.94 -34.32 -4.88
C GLN A 15 48.38 -34.28 -4.83
N PRO A 16 47.71 -33.46 -5.67
CA PRO A 16 46.25 -33.51 -5.87
C PRO A 16 45.84 -34.58 -6.90
N SER A 17 44.71 -35.26 -6.68
CA SER A 17 44.10 -36.19 -7.64
C SER A 17 43.12 -35.49 -8.59
N PRO A 18 43.02 -35.90 -9.87
CA PRO A 18 42.04 -35.38 -10.83
C PRO A 18 40.80 -36.29 -10.97
N GLY A 19 39.64 -35.70 -11.29
CA GLY A 19 38.55 -36.45 -11.94
C GLY A 19 37.21 -35.70 -12.06
N PRO A 20 36.64 -35.59 -13.28
CA PRO A 20 35.21 -35.36 -13.49
C PRO A 20 34.48 -36.50 -14.25
N THR A 21 33.25 -36.84 -13.75
CA THR A 21 31.98 -37.35 -14.37
C THR A 21 31.99 -38.52 -15.41
N PRO A 22 30.85 -39.10 -15.92
CA PRO A 22 29.40 -39.14 -15.55
C PRO A 22 28.74 -40.56 -15.58
N MET A 23 27.48 -40.75 -15.10
CA MET A 23 26.41 -41.52 -15.82
C MET A 23 25.02 -41.47 -15.11
N PRO A 24 23.89 -41.30 -15.84
CA PRO A 24 22.54 -41.59 -15.36
C PRO A 24 22.03 -42.93 -15.93
N SER A 25 21.20 -43.67 -15.21
CA SER A 25 20.47 -44.83 -15.77
C SER A 25 19.23 -45.18 -14.94
N LEU A 26 18.03 -44.92 -15.49
CA LEU A 26 17.02 -45.95 -15.88
C LEU A 26 15.64 -45.29 -16.22
N PRO A 27 14.88 -45.84 -17.20
CA PRO A 27 13.61 -45.30 -17.74
C PRO A 27 12.33 -45.81 -17.01
N PRO A 28 11.11 -45.27 -17.28
CA PRO A 28 9.88 -45.65 -16.59
C PRO A 28 9.20 -46.88 -17.23
N SER A 29 8.24 -47.52 -16.54
CA SER A 29 7.44 -48.62 -17.09
C SER A 29 5.98 -48.60 -16.57
N PRO A 30 5.04 -49.26 -17.28
CA PRO A 30 3.81 -48.63 -17.78
C PRO A 30 2.55 -48.94 -16.95
N ARG A 31 1.52 -48.09 -17.12
CA ARG A 31 0.12 -48.31 -16.66
C ARG A 31 -0.41 -49.70 -17.07
N PRO A 32 -1.40 -50.22 -16.33
CA PRO A 32 -2.69 -50.43 -16.99
C PRO A 32 -3.95 -50.03 -16.18
N THR A 33 -5.00 -49.90 -17.00
CA THR A 33 -6.40 -49.50 -16.86
C THR A 33 -7.27 -50.27 -15.87
N LYS A 34 -8.24 -49.58 -15.23
CA LYS A 34 -9.68 -49.93 -15.19
C LYS A 34 -10.51 -48.84 -14.50
N VAL A 35 -11.57 -48.44 -15.18
CA VAL A 35 -12.63 -47.53 -14.72
C VAL A 35 -13.55 -48.29 -13.75
N PRO A 36 -13.98 -47.66 -12.64
CA PRO A 36 -15.33 -47.86 -12.12
C PRO A 36 -16.12 -46.57 -12.29
N THR A 37 -17.10 -46.60 -13.19
CA THR A 37 -18.26 -45.72 -13.16
C THR A 37 -18.99 -45.98 -11.85
N LEU A 38 -19.24 -44.93 -11.07
CA LEU A 38 -20.50 -44.61 -10.39
C LEU A 38 -20.24 -43.43 -9.44
N ARG A 39 -20.91 -42.32 -9.78
CA ARG A 39 -20.96 -41.03 -9.11
C ARG A 39 -21.37 -41.13 -7.63
N PRO A 40 -20.63 -40.52 -6.69
CA PRO A 40 -21.21 -39.90 -5.50
C PRO A 40 -21.31 -38.38 -5.69
N THR A 41 -22.31 -37.81 -5.02
CA THR A 41 -22.84 -36.44 -4.96
C THR A 41 -21.82 -35.29 -4.73
N PRO A 42 -22.22 -34.00 -4.89
CA PRO A 42 -21.32 -32.84 -4.92
C PRO A 42 -20.42 -32.74 -3.69
N GLY A 43 -19.19 -32.27 -3.91
CA GLY A 43 -18.14 -32.16 -2.91
C GLY A 43 -18.51 -31.31 -1.69
N PRO A 44 -17.72 -31.39 -0.61
CA PRO A 44 -17.81 -30.45 0.49
C PRO A 44 -17.55 -29.03 -0.04
N SER A 45 -18.42 -28.12 0.37
CA SER A 45 -18.44 -26.68 0.06
C SER A 45 -17.05 -26.06 -0.07
N GLU A 46 -16.90 -25.17 -1.06
CA GLU A 46 -15.81 -24.20 -1.11
C GLU A 46 -15.78 -23.42 0.21
N ASN A 47 -14.83 -23.73 1.08
CA ASN A 47 -14.24 -22.76 2.00
C ASN A 47 -12.97 -23.31 2.67
N PRO A 48 -11.78 -22.95 2.17
CA PRO A 48 -10.74 -22.41 3.01
C PRO A 48 -10.90 -20.89 2.98
N THR A 49 -11.69 -20.36 3.91
CA THR A 49 -11.50 -18.99 4.41
C THR A 49 -10.04 -18.84 4.82
N LEU A 50 -9.47 -17.67 4.51
CA LEU A 50 -8.08 -17.24 4.72
C LEU A 50 -7.20 -17.44 3.48
N GLN A 51 -7.42 -16.54 2.52
CA GLN A 51 -6.36 -16.00 1.68
C GLN A 51 -5.15 -15.67 2.58
N PRO A 52 -3.91 -16.05 2.24
CA PRO A 52 -2.75 -15.54 2.97
C PRO A 52 -2.78 -14.02 2.84
N SER A 53 -2.96 -13.33 3.97
CA SER A 53 -2.81 -11.88 4.06
C SER A 53 -1.45 -11.50 3.50
N PHE A 54 -1.43 -10.43 2.70
CA PHE A 54 -0.23 -9.62 2.42
C PHE A 54 0.57 -9.44 3.73
N THR A 55 1.89 -9.61 3.76
CA THR A 55 2.89 -8.66 3.25
C THR A 55 4.29 -9.30 3.11
N PRO A 56 5.22 -8.71 2.33
CA PRO A 56 6.65 -8.99 2.46
C PRO A 56 7.12 -8.64 3.88
N SER A 57 8.13 -9.35 4.40
CA SER A 57 8.70 -9.12 5.73
C SER A 57 8.94 -7.62 5.97
N GLU A 58 8.18 -7.03 6.90
CA GLU A 58 8.34 -5.65 7.34
C GLU A 58 9.82 -5.37 7.64
N SER A 59 10.34 -4.27 7.11
CA SER A 59 11.70 -3.86 7.42
C SER A 59 11.77 -3.47 8.91
N PRO A 60 12.96 -3.49 9.54
CA PRO A 60 13.10 -3.05 10.93
C PRO A 60 12.58 -1.62 11.20
N SER A 61 12.57 -0.77 10.16
CA SER A 61 12.02 0.59 10.20
C SER A 61 10.49 0.61 10.17
N ASP A 62 9.83 -0.27 9.41
CA ASP A 62 8.36 -0.45 9.44
C ASP A 62 7.90 -0.86 10.84
N MET A 63 8.59 -1.82 11.46
CA MET A 63 8.27 -2.29 12.80
C MET A 63 8.41 -1.18 13.87
N ALA A 64 9.27 -0.19 13.65
CA ALA A 64 9.46 0.92 14.58
C ALA A 64 8.29 1.91 14.56
N CYS A 65 7.73 2.20 13.38
CA CYS A 65 6.62 3.15 13.26
C CYS A 65 5.27 2.53 13.60
N SER A 66 5.04 1.26 13.26
CA SER A 66 3.82 0.52 13.63
C SER A 66 3.55 0.47 15.14
N LEU A 67 4.61 0.49 15.97
CA LEU A 67 4.49 0.51 17.44
C LEU A 67 4.22 1.91 18.03
N LEU A 68 4.38 2.95 17.22
CA LEU A 68 4.21 4.35 17.62
C LEU A 68 2.96 4.99 17.01
N PHE A 69 2.27 4.29 16.11
CA PHE A 69 1.01 4.79 15.56
C PHE A 69 -0.04 4.96 16.65
N ALA A 70 -0.65 6.15 16.66
CA ALA A 70 -1.87 6.43 17.39
C ALA A 70 -3.02 6.62 16.39
N SER A 71 -4.23 6.23 16.80
CA SER A 71 -5.46 6.59 16.08
C SER A 71 -5.74 8.07 16.27
N VAL A 72 -5.80 8.82 15.18
CA VAL A 72 -6.11 10.24 15.16
C VAL A 72 -7.35 10.46 14.32
N GLU A 73 -8.31 11.20 14.88
CA GLU A 73 -9.49 11.66 14.16
C GLU A 73 -9.34 13.14 13.83
N ALA A 74 -9.44 13.50 12.54
CA ALA A 74 -9.32 14.87 12.08
C ALA A 74 -10.34 15.21 10.98
N ILE A 75 -10.78 16.46 10.94
CA ILE A 75 -11.68 16.95 9.90
C ILE A 75 -10.86 17.57 8.77
N TYR A 76 -11.12 17.12 7.55
CA TYR A 76 -10.61 17.70 6.31
C TYR A 76 -11.75 18.32 5.51
N TYR A 77 -11.47 19.48 4.92
CA TYR A 77 -12.39 20.19 4.06
C TYR A 77 -11.89 20.12 2.63
N VAL A 78 -12.62 19.38 1.79
CA VAL A 78 -12.33 19.26 0.36
C VAL A 78 -13.09 20.37 -0.37
N VAL A 79 -12.37 21.20 -1.12
CA VAL A 79 -12.91 22.36 -1.82
C VAL A 79 -13.05 22.03 -3.30
N PHE A 80 -14.27 22.16 -3.83
CA PHE A 80 -14.60 21.85 -5.22
C PHE A 80 -14.85 23.12 -6.05
N LEU A 81 -14.53 23.06 -7.34
CA LEU A 81 -14.91 24.11 -8.33
C LEU A 81 -16.39 24.07 -8.70
N GLN A 82 -17.01 22.89 -8.59
CA GLN A 82 -18.38 22.62 -9.04
C GLN A 82 -19.24 22.17 -7.85
N ASP A 83 -20.53 21.97 -8.07
CA ASP A 83 -21.45 21.56 -7.00
C ASP A 83 -21.23 20.10 -6.59
N ALA A 84 -20.50 19.94 -5.50
CA ALA A 84 -20.23 18.64 -4.89
C ALA A 84 -21.51 17.88 -4.50
N ALA A 85 -22.67 18.55 -4.38
CA ALA A 85 -23.97 17.90 -4.17
C ALA A 85 -24.33 16.87 -5.26
N ALA A 86 -23.68 16.93 -6.43
CA ALA A 86 -23.86 15.94 -7.48
C ALA A 86 -23.28 14.55 -7.16
N ALA A 87 -22.25 14.45 -6.31
CA ALA A 87 -21.70 13.17 -5.86
C ALA A 87 -22.40 12.67 -4.59
N SER A 88 -22.63 11.36 -4.49
CA SER A 88 -23.11 10.75 -3.26
C SER A 88 -22.02 10.76 -2.18
N ASP A 89 -22.40 10.68 -0.91
CA ASP A 89 -21.42 10.60 0.19
C ASP A 89 -20.50 9.39 0.01
N LEU A 90 -21.08 8.23 -0.34
CA LEU A 90 -20.33 7.00 -0.62
C LEU A 90 -19.28 7.18 -1.73
N ASP A 91 -19.63 7.88 -2.82
CA ASP A 91 -18.69 8.15 -3.91
C ASP A 91 -17.52 9.05 -3.46
N LEU A 92 -17.78 9.99 -2.55
CA LEU A 92 -16.76 10.89 -2.01
C LEU A 92 -15.84 10.14 -1.05
N GLU A 93 -16.41 9.30 -0.18
CA GLU A 93 -15.69 8.47 0.78
C GLU A 93 -14.80 7.47 0.04
N ASP A 94 -15.35 6.69 -0.89
CA ASP A 94 -14.61 5.71 -1.70
C ASP A 94 -13.51 6.39 -2.53
N SER A 95 -13.78 7.56 -3.10
CA SER A 95 -12.77 8.34 -3.80
C SER A 95 -11.66 8.86 -2.87
N PHE A 96 -11.97 9.13 -1.60
CA PHE A 96 -10.99 9.58 -0.63
C PHE A 96 -10.05 8.44 -0.25
N THR A 97 -10.61 7.30 0.14
CA THR A 97 -9.83 6.12 0.56
C THR A 97 -9.02 5.55 -0.60
N SER A 98 -9.58 5.54 -1.82
CA SER A 98 -8.84 5.11 -3.01
C SER A 98 -7.72 6.06 -3.41
N ALA A 99 -7.90 7.38 -3.25
CA ALA A 99 -6.85 8.36 -3.49
C ALA A 99 -5.69 8.22 -2.49
N ASP A 100 -6.01 7.96 -1.22
CA ASP A 100 -5.03 7.69 -0.18
C ASP A 100 -4.20 6.43 -0.48
N ALA A 101 -4.87 5.35 -0.90
CA ALA A 101 -4.23 4.10 -1.28
C ALA A 101 -3.39 4.18 -2.56
N ALA A 102 -3.64 5.18 -3.41
CA ALA A 102 -2.89 5.41 -4.65
C ALA A 102 -1.56 6.16 -4.43
N ILE A 103 -1.34 6.71 -3.23
CA ILE A 103 -0.10 7.43 -2.90
C ILE A 103 0.94 6.42 -2.43
N GLU A 104 2.16 6.53 -2.96
CA GLU A 104 3.30 5.79 -2.43
C GLU A 104 3.62 6.31 -1.02
N LYS A 105 3.52 5.42 -0.04
CA LYS A 105 3.74 5.72 1.38
C LYS A 105 4.95 4.99 1.92
N GLU A 106 5.73 5.68 2.74
CA GLU A 106 6.79 5.09 3.55
C GLU A 106 6.24 4.50 4.85
N ALA A 107 7.07 3.72 5.54
CA ALA A 107 6.81 3.04 6.81
C ALA A 107 6.10 3.87 7.89
N CYS A 108 6.34 5.18 7.90
CA CYS A 108 5.89 6.10 8.94
C CYS A 108 4.86 7.11 8.44
N ASP A 109 4.45 6.99 7.16
CA ASP A 109 3.43 7.88 6.61
C ASP A 109 2.06 7.55 7.21
N PRO A 110 1.20 8.57 7.40
CA PRO A 110 -0.15 8.36 7.90
C PRO A 110 -0.95 7.40 7.01
N VAL A 111 -1.72 6.51 7.62
CA VAL A 111 -2.60 5.57 6.92
C VAL A 111 -4.05 5.89 7.25
N VAL A 112 -4.90 6.08 6.24
CA VAL A 112 -6.34 6.25 6.44
C VAL A 112 -6.97 4.92 6.81
N LEU A 113 -7.67 4.88 7.95
CA LEU A 113 -8.49 3.75 8.38
C LEU A 113 -9.92 3.89 7.88
N ASP A 114 -10.49 5.09 8.03
CA ASP A 114 -11.84 5.41 7.61
C ASP A 114 -11.94 6.87 7.18
N ALA A 115 -12.85 7.13 6.23
CA ALA A 115 -13.19 8.47 5.78
C ALA A 115 -14.71 8.56 5.67
N THR A 116 -15.32 9.45 6.46
CA THR A 116 -16.78 9.62 6.53
C THR A 116 -17.15 11.07 6.22
N VAL A 117 -18.11 11.28 5.32
CA VAL A 117 -18.63 12.63 5.02
C VAL A 117 -19.49 13.12 6.19
N GLN A 118 -19.08 14.23 6.81
CA GLN A 118 -19.78 14.83 7.94
C GLN A 118 -20.80 15.89 7.52
N GLY A 119 -20.50 16.65 6.46
CA GLY A 119 -21.33 17.77 6.06
C GLY A 119 -20.91 18.45 4.77
N ARG A 120 -21.86 19.16 4.18
CA ARG A 120 -21.70 19.86 2.90
C ARG A 120 -22.00 21.34 3.10
N MET A 121 -21.12 22.20 2.63
CA MET A 121 -21.22 23.65 2.77
C MET A 121 -21.21 24.31 1.40
N THR A 122 -22.24 25.10 1.15
CA THR A 122 -22.33 25.94 -0.06
C THR A 122 -22.00 27.38 0.34
N GLN A 123 -20.78 27.85 0.13
CA GLN A 123 -20.46 29.26 0.35
C GLN A 123 -20.87 30.08 -0.88
N ARG A 124 -21.90 30.91 -0.72
CA ARG A 124 -22.30 31.91 -1.72
C ARG A 124 -21.30 33.07 -1.72
N ARG A 125 -20.19 32.95 -2.46
CA ARG A 125 -19.20 34.03 -2.59
C ARG A 125 -19.76 35.19 -3.42
N LEU A 126 -19.47 36.42 -3.00
CA LEU A 126 -19.78 37.65 -3.73
C LEU A 126 -18.94 37.84 -5.02
N GLN A 127 -17.93 36.98 -5.28
CA GLN A 127 -16.99 37.06 -6.40
C GLN A 127 -17.19 35.96 -7.48
N GLY A 128 -18.30 35.23 -7.46
CA GLY A 128 -18.70 34.36 -8.58
C GLY A 128 -18.13 32.93 -8.59
N THR A 129 -17.23 32.55 -7.67
CA THR A 129 -16.84 31.14 -7.47
C THR A 129 -17.55 30.59 -6.25
N THR A 130 -18.58 29.76 -6.45
CA THR A 130 -19.20 29.00 -5.37
C THR A 130 -18.19 27.96 -4.90
N GLY A 131 -17.51 28.20 -3.77
CA GLY A 131 -16.69 27.17 -3.14
C GLY A 131 -17.64 26.18 -2.50
N ASN A 132 -17.85 25.03 -3.15
CA ASN A 132 -18.61 23.94 -2.56
C ASN A 132 -17.61 23.11 -1.77
N THR A 133 -17.80 23.07 -0.46
CA THR A 133 -16.85 22.44 0.45
C THR A 133 -17.53 21.25 1.12
N VAL A 134 -16.85 20.11 1.13
CA VAL A 134 -17.30 18.91 1.85
C VAL A 134 -16.37 18.69 3.04
N ALA A 135 -16.96 18.54 4.23
CA ALA A 135 -16.26 18.14 5.44
C ALA A 135 -16.23 16.61 5.51
N ILE A 136 -15.04 16.05 5.64
CA ILE A 136 -14.79 14.61 5.77
C ILE A 136 -14.03 14.41 7.08
N ILE A 137 -14.60 13.62 7.98
CA ILE A 137 -13.88 13.10 9.15
C ILE A 137 -13.02 11.94 8.65
N VAL A 138 -11.74 11.98 9.00
CA VAL A 138 -10.79 10.93 8.65
C VAL A 138 -10.22 10.38 9.94
N GLU A 139 -10.38 9.08 10.12
CA GLU A 139 -9.65 8.30 11.11
C GLU A 139 -8.36 7.79 10.47
N SER A 140 -7.21 8.08 11.06
CA SER A 140 -5.91 7.66 10.56
C SER A 140 -5.01 7.09 11.64
N LEU A 141 -4.08 6.23 11.23
CA LEU A 141 -2.94 5.80 12.05
C LEU A 141 -1.73 6.65 11.69
N GLN A 142 -1.16 7.33 12.68
CA GLN A 142 0.00 8.19 12.46
C GLN A 142 0.86 8.34 13.71
N VAL A 143 2.17 8.48 13.48
CA VAL A 143 3.21 8.58 14.52
C VAL A 143 3.18 9.93 15.23
N ASN A 144 2.72 10.95 14.51
CA ASN A 144 2.58 12.32 14.99
C ASN A 144 1.10 12.73 14.88
N ASN A 145 0.66 13.63 15.76
CA ASN A 145 -0.67 14.27 15.68
C ASN A 145 -0.75 15.37 14.60
N ASP A 146 0.09 15.26 13.58
CA ASP A 146 0.15 16.18 12.47
C ASP A 146 -0.91 15.82 11.42
N PHE A 147 -1.24 16.75 10.52
CA PHE A 147 -2.16 16.47 9.42
C PHE A 147 -1.52 15.57 8.35
N MET A 148 -2.32 14.78 7.62
CA MET A 148 -1.81 13.84 6.61
C MET A 148 -1.16 14.55 5.41
N PHE A 149 -1.66 15.73 5.05
CA PHE A 149 -1.23 16.48 3.85
C PHE A 149 -0.29 17.64 4.18
N GLN A 150 0.78 17.37 4.93
CA GLN A 150 1.75 18.40 5.35
C GLN A 150 2.59 18.96 4.19
N ILE A 151 2.85 18.14 3.17
CA ILE A 151 3.71 18.50 2.04
C ILE A 151 2.83 18.75 0.81
N ASN A 152 3.07 19.88 0.13
CA ASN A 152 2.33 20.27 -1.08
C ASN A 152 2.34 19.19 -2.17
N ALA A 153 3.42 18.41 -2.29
CA ALA A 153 3.52 17.32 -3.26
C ALA A 153 2.55 16.17 -2.94
N ALA A 154 2.51 15.70 -1.68
CA ALA A 154 1.59 14.65 -1.24
C ALA A 154 0.13 15.08 -1.45
N LYS A 155 -0.17 16.34 -1.11
CA LYS A 155 -1.47 16.96 -1.36
C LYS A 155 -1.85 17.00 -2.85
N THR A 156 -0.91 17.35 -3.71
CA THR A 156 -1.14 17.41 -5.16
C THR A 156 -1.40 16.02 -5.74
N ASN A 157 -0.60 15.02 -5.32
CA ASN A 157 -0.77 13.63 -5.74
C ASN A 157 -2.12 13.08 -5.28
N PHE A 158 -2.49 13.36 -4.02
CA PHE A 158 -3.80 13.01 -3.48
C PHE A 158 -4.94 13.61 -4.31
N LEU A 159 -4.93 14.92 -4.54
CA LEU A 159 -5.98 15.59 -5.31
C LEU A 159 -6.06 15.06 -6.75
N SER A 160 -4.92 14.73 -7.36
CA SER A 160 -4.89 14.09 -8.68
C SER A 160 -5.55 12.72 -8.66
N ALA A 161 -5.23 11.88 -7.67
CA ALA A 161 -5.82 10.54 -7.55
C ALA A 161 -7.31 10.60 -7.24
N PHE A 162 -7.70 11.50 -6.34
CA PHE A 162 -9.09 11.78 -5.98
C PHE A 162 -9.91 12.21 -7.19
N ASN A 163 -9.44 13.22 -7.93
CA ASN A 163 -10.13 13.69 -9.12
C ASN A 163 -10.17 12.63 -10.23
N ALA A 164 -9.18 11.73 -10.32
CA ALA A 164 -9.16 10.65 -11.29
C ALA A 164 -10.19 9.53 -10.99
N HIS A 165 -10.81 9.53 -9.81
CA HIS A 165 -11.78 8.50 -9.44
C HIS A 165 -13.00 8.52 -10.39
N PRO A 166 -13.50 7.36 -10.85
CA PRO A 166 -14.60 7.30 -11.81
C PRO A 166 -15.87 8.04 -11.37
N ALA A 167 -16.13 8.09 -10.06
CA ALA A 167 -17.28 8.80 -9.52
C ALA A 167 -17.14 10.33 -9.64
N MET A 168 -15.93 10.87 -9.45
CA MET A 168 -15.65 12.29 -9.64
C MET A 168 -15.77 12.68 -11.11
N GLN A 169 -15.23 11.85 -12.00
CA GLN A 169 -15.30 12.05 -13.45
C GLN A 169 -16.74 12.05 -13.97
N ARG A 170 -17.58 11.12 -13.48
CA ARG A 170 -19.01 11.04 -13.86
C ARG A 170 -19.76 12.34 -13.56
N ASN A 171 -19.44 12.95 -12.43
CA ASN A 171 -20.10 14.16 -11.94
C ASN A 171 -19.35 15.44 -12.34
N SER A 172 -18.28 15.32 -13.14
CA SER A 172 -17.37 16.40 -13.52
C SER A 172 -16.77 17.16 -12.33
N LEU A 173 -16.75 16.57 -11.13
CA LEU A 173 -16.26 17.24 -9.94
C LEU A 173 -14.73 17.37 -9.98
N GLU A 174 -14.26 18.56 -9.60
CA GLU A 174 -12.84 18.87 -9.48
C GLU A 174 -12.58 19.47 -8.10
N ALA A 175 -11.89 18.70 -7.25
CA ALA A 175 -11.34 19.17 -6.00
C ALA A 175 -10.05 19.95 -6.28
N VAL A 176 -10.03 21.22 -5.85
CA VAL A 176 -8.90 22.13 -6.02
C VAL A 176 -8.05 22.26 -4.77
N ASP A 177 -8.61 21.91 -3.62
CA ASP A 177 -7.92 22.03 -2.37
C ASP A 177 -8.42 21.05 -1.31
N ILE A 178 -7.56 20.72 -0.37
CA ILE A 178 -7.89 20.01 0.87
C ILE A 178 -7.19 20.71 2.03
N VAL A 179 -7.99 21.18 2.99
CA VAL A 179 -7.52 22.01 4.12
C VAL A 179 -8.10 21.49 5.42
N THR A 180 -7.49 21.85 6.54
CA THR A 180 -7.84 21.33 7.87
C THR A 180 -8.62 22.33 8.72
N SER A 181 -8.80 23.54 8.18
CA SER A 181 -9.65 24.58 8.74
C SER A 181 -10.65 25.05 7.69
N LEU A 182 -11.81 25.54 8.13
CA LEU A 182 -12.82 26.08 7.23
C LEU A 182 -12.19 27.18 6.37
N PRO A 183 -12.35 27.15 5.03
CA PRO A 183 -11.87 28.24 4.18
C PRO A 183 -12.55 29.54 4.61
N THR A 184 -11.78 30.45 5.23
CA THR A 184 -12.27 31.79 5.53
C THR A 184 -12.39 32.56 4.22
N PRO A 185 -13.46 33.32 3.99
CA PRO A 185 -13.48 34.25 2.87
C PRO A 185 -12.29 35.20 3.04
N SER A 186 -11.44 35.30 2.01
CA SER A 186 -10.33 36.25 2.01
C SER A 186 -10.87 37.65 2.30
N PRO A 187 -10.31 38.39 3.27
CA PRO A 187 -10.64 39.81 3.41
C PRO A 187 -10.15 40.52 2.15
N THR A 188 -11.08 41.07 1.39
CA THR A 188 -10.82 42.00 0.28
C THR A 188 -10.06 43.23 0.76
#